data_AF-A0A2N1PVS3-F1
#
_entry.id   AF-A0A2N1PVS3-F1
#
_cell.length_a   1.000
_cell.length_b   1.000
_cell.length_c   1.000
_cell.angle_alpha   90.00
_cell.angle_beta   90.00
_cell.angle_gamma   90.00
#
_symmetry.space_group_name_H-M   'P 1'
#
loop_
_entity.id
_entity.type
_entity.pdbx_description
1 polymer ?
#
loop_
_entity_poly.entity_id
_entity_poly.type
_entity_poly.pdbx_seq_one_letter_code
_entity_poly.pdbx_strand_id
1 'polypeptide(L)'
;NHFVNTGTQVVKKETILPLIFKDNQKLQEKYIYDVTPEEVLNQTLIIYIESSIFSALSDAKVSEHASRMIAMKNATDNANDIVGKLSIIYNKARQAEITNELIDVVNGANV
;
A
#
# COMPACT_ATOMS: atom_id res chain seq x y z
N ASN A 1 -5.48 -7.76 4.35
CA ASN A 1 -4.07 -7.83 3.90
C ASN A 1 -3.20 -7.69 5.11
N HIS A 2 -2.36 -8.69 5.35
CA HIS A 2 -1.40 -8.69 6.43
C HIS A 2 -0.12 -7.99 5.97
N PHE A 3 0.27 -6.97 6.71
CA PHE A 3 1.48 -6.21 6.47
C PHE A 3 2.68 -7.00 6.99
N VAL A 4 3.54 -7.46 6.08
CA VAL A 4 4.82 -8.08 6.43
C VAL A 4 5.94 -7.05 6.33
N ASN A 5 6.02 -6.38 5.18
CA ASN A 5 6.92 -5.25 4.96
C ASN A 5 6.35 -4.35 3.85
N THR A 6 7.04 -3.25 3.55
CA THR A 6 6.57 -2.27 2.55
C THR A 6 6.36 -2.89 1.17
N GLY A 7 7.21 -3.84 0.75
CA GLY A 7 7.15 -4.50 -0.56
C GLY A 7 6.32 -5.78 -0.64
N THR A 8 5.88 -6.34 0.50
CA THR A 8 5.24 -7.67 0.56
C THR A 8 4.03 -7.64 1.48
N GLN A 9 2.88 -8.01 0.94
CA GLN A 9 1.63 -8.15 1.69
C GLN A 9 1.06 -9.53 1.42
N VAL A 10 0.56 -10.19 2.47
CA VAL A 10 0.00 -11.54 2.38
C VAL A 10 -1.47 -11.51 2.75
N VAL A 11 -2.31 -12.18 1.98
CA VAL A 11 -3.74 -12.31 2.32
C VAL A 11 -3.87 -13.33 3.44
N LYS A 12 -4.29 -12.88 4.63
CA LYS A 12 -4.55 -13.73 5.80
C LYS A 12 -6.05 -13.84 6.02
N LYS A 13 -6.54 -15.05 6.27
CA LYS A 13 -7.91 -15.33 6.69
C LYS A 13 -7.87 -15.85 8.12
N GLU A 14 -8.48 -15.10 9.04
CA GLU A 14 -8.64 -15.51 10.44
C GLU A 14 -10.11 -15.72 10.74
N THR A 15 -10.41 -16.73 11.55
CA THR A 15 -11.78 -17.01 12.01
C THR A 15 -11.90 -16.45 13.42
N ILE A 16 -12.66 -15.37 13.58
CA ILE A 16 -12.88 -14.72 14.89
C ILE A 16 -13.92 -15.50 15.69
N LEU A 17 -14.98 -15.96 15.01
CA LEU A 17 -16.04 -16.80 15.56
C LEU A 17 -16.38 -17.92 14.58
N PRO A 18 -16.74 -19.12 15.05
CA PRO A 18 -16.75 -19.55 16.47
C PRO A 18 -15.33 -19.78 17.03
N LEU A 19 -15.15 -19.62 18.34
CA LEU A 19 -13.92 -19.94 19.03
C LEU A 19 -13.75 -21.47 19.10
N ILE A 20 -12.79 -22.00 18.36
CA ILE A 20 -12.42 -23.43 18.41
C ILE A 20 -11.28 -23.57 19.41
N PHE A 21 -11.61 -23.96 20.63
CA PHE A 21 -10.61 -24.28 21.64
C PHE A 21 -9.96 -25.62 21.29
N LYS A 22 -8.67 -25.61 20.92
CA LYS A 22 -7.87 -26.83 20.83
C LYS A 22 -7.52 -27.29 22.25
N ASP A 23 -7.47 -28.61 22.42
CA ASP A 23 -7.55 -29.32 23.70
C ASP A 23 -6.73 -28.74 24.87
N ASN A 24 -7.30 -28.89 26.06
CA ASN A 24 -6.96 -28.18 27.30
C ASN A 24 -5.50 -28.37 27.73
N GLN A 25 -4.64 -27.38 27.47
CA GLN A 25 -3.56 -27.13 28.41
C GLN A 25 -4.23 -26.76 29.74
N LYS A 26 -4.12 -27.64 30.74
CA LYS A 26 -4.59 -27.37 32.10
C LYS A 26 -3.89 -26.12 32.62
N LEU A 27 -4.52 -24.97 32.44
CA LEU A 27 -4.20 -23.74 33.16
C LEU A 27 -4.52 -24.04 34.63
N GLN A 28 -3.48 -24.29 35.43
CA GLN A 28 -3.61 -24.61 36.85
C GLN A 28 -3.79 -23.36 37.74
N GLU A 29 -3.98 -22.19 37.14
CA GLU A 29 -4.17 -20.95 37.90
C GLU A 29 -5.66 -20.73 38.19
N LYS A 30 -6.03 -20.84 39.47
CA LYS A 30 -7.34 -20.40 39.94
C LYS A 30 -7.35 -18.87 39.98
N TYR A 31 -8.03 -18.26 39.03
CA TYR A 31 -8.34 -16.83 39.09
C TYR A 31 -9.44 -16.58 40.12
N ILE A 32 -9.28 -15.52 40.91
CA ILE A 32 -10.33 -15.00 41.79
C ILE A 32 -11.05 -13.92 40.99
N TYR A 33 -12.35 -14.08 40.78
CA TYR A 33 -13.18 -13.11 40.06
C TYR A 33 -14.04 -12.33 41.06
N ASP A 34 -14.13 -11.01 40.87
CA ASP A 34 -15.00 -10.14 41.68
C ASP A 34 -16.49 -10.28 41.31
N VAL A 35 -16.78 -10.80 40.12
CA VAL A 35 -18.11 -11.05 39.54
C VAL A 35 -18.20 -12.51 39.06
N THR A 36 -19.38 -12.94 38.63
CA THR A 36 -19.56 -14.32 38.18
C THR A 36 -18.69 -14.59 36.93
N PRO A 37 -18.11 -15.80 36.79
CA PRO A 37 -17.28 -16.13 35.63
C PRO A 37 -17.98 -15.95 34.27
N GLU A 38 -19.30 -16.12 34.24
CA GLU A 38 -20.13 -15.92 33.04
C GLU A 38 -20.21 -14.44 32.62
N GLU A 39 -20.35 -13.53 33.57
CA GLU A 39 -20.34 -12.08 33.30
C GLU A 39 -18.97 -11.63 32.77
N VAL A 40 -17.88 -12.11 33.37
CA VAL A 40 -16.51 -11.82 32.92
C VAL A 40 -16.30 -12.33 31.49
N LEU A 41 -16.76 -13.55 31.20
CA LEU A 41 -16.64 -14.15 29.88
C LEU A 41 -17.41 -13.34 28.83
N ASN A 42 -18.65 -12.94 29.12
CA ASN A 42 -19.47 -12.14 28.20
C ASN A 42 -18.84 -10.78 27.88
N GLN A 43 -18.30 -10.09 28.90
CA GLN A 43 -17.60 -8.81 28.70
C GLN A 43 -16.31 -9.00 27.90
N THR A 44 -15.51 -10.00 28.25
CA THR A 44 -14.22 -10.27 27.59
C THR A 44 -14.42 -10.70 26.14
N LEU A 45 -15.49 -11.44 25.84
CA LEU A 45 -15.81 -11.88 24.48
C LEU A 45 -16.07 -10.69 23.55
N ILE A 46 -16.80 -9.66 24.01
CA ILE A 46 -17.05 -8.45 23.24
C ILE A 46 -15.73 -7.72 22.97
N ILE A 47 -14.92 -7.51 24.01
CA ILE A 47 -13.61 -6.84 23.88
C ILE A 47 -12.70 -7.60 22.90
N TYR A 48 -12.71 -8.93 22.95
CA TYR A 48 -11.92 -9.77 22.04
C TYR A 48 -12.34 -9.60 20.58
N ILE A 49 -13.66 -9.57 20.30
CA ILE A 49 -14.18 -9.39 18.94
C ILE A 49 -13.80 -7.99 18.42
N GLU A 50 -14.04 -6.95 19.23
CA GLU A 50 -13.70 -5.57 18.88
C GLU A 50 -12.21 -5.40 18.60
N SER A 51 -11.36 -5.94 19.48
CA SER A 51 -9.91 -5.91 19.33
C SER A 51 -9.46 -6.65 18.07
N SER A 52 -10.01 -7.84 17.80
CA SER A 52 -9.65 -8.64 16.63
C SER A 52 -10.00 -7.92 15.32
N ILE A 53 -11.19 -7.32 15.25
CA ILE A 53 -11.62 -6.54 14.08
C ILE A 53 -10.74 -5.29 13.91
N PHE A 54 -10.47 -4.57 15.01
CA PHE A 54 -9.64 -3.38 14.98
C PHE A 54 -8.21 -3.68 14.51
N SER A 55 -7.62 -4.76 15.00
CA SER A 55 -6.30 -5.22 14.56
C SER A 55 -6.29 -5.57 13.07
N ALA A 56 -7.28 -6.32 12.58
CA ALA A 56 -7.38 -6.69 11.17
C ALA A 56 -7.56 -5.47 10.26
N LEU A 57 -8.37 -4.49 10.67
CA LEU A 57 -8.58 -3.25 9.93
C LEU A 57 -7.31 -2.38 9.89
N SER A 58 -6.64 -2.24 11.03
CA SER A 58 -5.41 -1.46 11.14
C SER A 58 -4.31 -2.04 10.25
N ASP A 59 -4.15 -3.37 10.26
CA ASP A 59 -3.20 -4.10 9.42
C ASP A 59 -3.51 -3.94 7.91
N ALA A 60 -4.78 -4.01 7.54
CA ALA A 60 -5.23 -3.74 6.19
C ALA A 60 -4.93 -2.30 5.74
N LYS A 61 -5.10 -1.30 6.63
CA LYS A 61 -4.81 0.10 6.34
C LYS A 61 -3.32 0.36 6.15
N VAL A 62 -2.46 -0.21 6.99
CA VAL A 62 -1.01 -0.11 6.82
C VAL A 62 -0.57 -0.75 5.50
N SER A 63 -1.09 -1.93 5.19
CA SER A 63 -0.86 -2.60 3.89
C SER A 63 -1.29 -1.75 2.71
N GLU A 64 -2.46 -1.10 2.79
CA GLU A 64 -2.97 -0.20 1.75
C GLU A 64 -2.03 0.99 1.53
N HIS A 65 -1.58 1.65 2.59
CA HIS A 65 -0.65 2.78 2.48
C HIS A 65 0.70 2.38 1.89
N ALA A 66 1.24 1.23 2.28
CA ALA A 66 2.47 0.70 1.71
C ALA A 66 2.33 0.39 0.20
N SER A 67 1.26 -0.32 -0.18
CA SER A 67 0.92 -0.59 -1.59
C SER A 67 0.79 0.70 -2.39
N ARG A 68 0.08 1.70 -1.85
CA ARG A 68 -0.13 2.98 -2.51
C ARG A 68 1.19 3.71 -2.73
N MET A 69 2.07 3.73 -1.72
CA MET A 69 3.37 4.37 -1.81
C MET A 69 4.22 3.77 -2.93
N ILE A 70 4.27 2.44 -3.04
CA ILE A 70 5.02 1.74 -4.11
C ILE A 70 4.40 2.01 -5.48
N ALA A 71 3.08 1.93 -5.59
CA ALA A 71 2.38 2.21 -6.85
C ALA A 71 2.65 3.64 -7.34
N MET A 72 2.62 4.62 -6.43
CA MET A 72 2.92 6.02 -6.76
C MET A 72 4.39 6.21 -7.13
N LYS A 73 5.32 5.58 -6.40
CA LYS A 73 6.75 5.61 -6.75
C LYS A 73 6.98 5.09 -8.17
N ASN A 74 6.42 3.92 -8.50
CA ASN A 74 6.53 3.35 -9.83
C ASN A 74 5.90 4.26 -10.90
N ALA A 75 4.77 4.90 -10.59
CA ALA A 75 4.16 5.86 -11.51
C ALA A 75 5.06 7.09 -11.75
N THR A 76 5.70 7.62 -10.71
CA THR A 76 6.66 8.74 -10.82
C THR A 76 7.89 8.34 -11.64
N ASP A 77 8.45 7.16 -11.39
CA ASP A 77 9.61 6.66 -12.13
C ASP A 77 9.27 6.50 -13.62
N ASN A 78 8.12 5.89 -13.94
CA ASN A 78 7.63 5.77 -15.32
C ASN A 78 7.38 7.13 -16.00
N ALA A 79 6.87 8.11 -15.25
CA ALA A 79 6.65 9.45 -15.78
C ALA A 79 7.97 10.16 -16.11
N ASN A 80 8.99 10.01 -15.25
CA ASN A 80 10.33 10.57 -15.49
C ASN A 80 10.98 9.98 -16.74
N ASP A 81 10.81 8.68 -16.98
CA ASP A 81 11.29 8.02 -18.19
C ASP A 81 10.64 8.61 -19.47
N ILE A 82 9.33 8.89 -19.41
CA ILE A 82 8.61 9.51 -20.52
C ILE A 82 9.09 10.95 -20.74
N VAL A 83 9.25 11.73 -19.66
CA VAL A 83 9.77 13.11 -19.73
C VAL A 83 11.16 13.12 -20.38
N GLY A 84 12.05 12.21 -20.00
CA GLY A 84 13.37 12.08 -20.61
C GLY A 84 13.31 11.82 -22.11
N LYS A 85 12.45 10.88 -22.54
CA LYS A 85 12.23 10.60 -23.97
C LYS A 85 11.68 11.81 -24.73
N LEU A 86 10.68 12.48 -24.18
CA LEU A 86 10.08 13.66 -24.80
C LEU A 86 11.07 14.83 -24.88
N SER A 87 11.96 14.99 -23.90
CA SER A 87 13.01 16.01 -23.94
C SER A 87 13.99 15.80 -25.11
N ILE A 88 14.37 14.55 -25.39
CA ILE A 88 15.22 14.22 -26.53
C ILE A 88 14.49 14.56 -27.85
N ILE A 89 13.22 14.17 -27.97
CA ILE A 89 12.40 14.47 -29.15
C ILE A 89 12.27 15.98 -29.35
N TYR A 90 11.98 16.73 -28.29
CA TYR A 90 11.86 18.18 -28.30
C TYR A 90 13.13 18.86 -28.80
N ASN A 91 14.30 18.47 -28.27
CA ASN A 91 15.57 19.05 -28.68
C ASN A 91 15.90 18.74 -30.15
N LYS A 92 15.56 17.53 -30.62
CA LYS A 92 15.74 17.15 -32.02
C LYS A 92 14.83 17.97 -32.95
N ALA A 93 13.56 18.14 -32.58
CA ALA A 93 12.61 18.97 -33.33
C ALA A 93 13.07 20.42 -33.39
N ARG A 94 13.50 20.98 -32.25
CA ARG A 94 14.03 22.35 -32.16
C ARG A 94 15.24 22.57 -33.08
N GLN A 95 16.18 21.62 -33.12
CA GLN A 95 17.34 21.73 -34.01
C GLN A 95 16.96 21.66 -35.49
N ALA A 96 16.00 20.79 -35.84
CA ALA A 96 15.48 20.71 -37.21
C ALA A 96 14.80 22.02 -37.64
N GLU A 97 14.02 22.64 -36.74
CA GLU A 97 13.35 23.92 -36.98
C GLU A 97 14.37 25.06 -37.19
N ILE A 98 15.38 25.20 -36.32
CA ILE A 98 16.47 26.18 -36.49
C ILE A 98 17.19 25.99 -37.84
N THR A 99 17.42 24.73 -38.23
CA THR A 99 18.08 24.43 -39.51
C THR A 99 17.21 24.84 -40.69
N ASN A 100 15.91 24.57 -40.64
CA ASN A 100 14.96 24.98 -41.67
C ASN A 100 14.87 26.50 -41.79
N GLU A 101 14.78 27.22 -40.67
CA GLU A 101 14.78 28.69 -40.66
C GLU A 101 16.07 29.26 -41.28
N LEU A 102 17.24 28.68 -40.96
CA LEU A 102 18.51 29.09 -41.56
C LEU A 102 18.55 28.84 -43.07
N ILE A 103 18.03 27.70 -43.54
CA ILE A 103 17.94 27.38 -44.98
C ILE A 103 17.04 28.40 -45.68
N ASP A 104 15.90 28.76 -45.09
CA ASP A 104 14.99 29.75 -45.66
C ASP A 104 15.63 31.14 -45.74
N VAL A 105 16.36 31.57 -44.70
CA VAL A 105 17.11 32.84 -44.71
C VAL A 105 18.18 32.86 -45.80
N VAL A 106 18.96 31.78 -45.94
CA VAL A 106 20.03 31.69 -46.95
C VAL A 106 19.45 31.65 -48.37
N ASN A 107 18.36 30.92 -48.58
CA ASN A 107 17.69 30.88 -49.88
C ASN A 107 17.08 32.23 -50.25
N GLY A 108 16.46 32.94 -49.29
CA GLY A 108 15.90 34.27 -49.51
C GLY A 108 16.96 35.36 -49.73
N ALA A 109 18.17 35.21 -49.20
CA ALA A 109 19.26 36.17 -49.40
C ALA A 109 20.02 35.98 -50.74
N ASN A 110 19.87 34.82 -51.39
CA ASN A 110 20.49 34.50 -52.69
C ASN A 110 19.56 34.78 -53.89
N VAL A 111 18.42 35.43 -53.67
CA VAL A 111 17.47 35.92 -54.68
C VAL A 111 17.50 37.44 -54.69
#